data_AF-A0A969MNC6-F1
#
_entry.id   AF-A0A969MNC6-F1
#
_cell.length_a   1.000
_cell.length_b   1.000
_cell.length_c   1.000
_cell.angle_alpha   90.00
_cell.angle_beta   90.00
_cell.angle_gamma   90.00
#
_symmetry.space_group_name_H-M   'P 1'
#
loop_
_entity.id
_entity.type
_entity.pdbx_description
1 polymer ?
#
loop_
_entity_poly.entity_id
_entity_poly.type
_entity_poly.pdbx_seq_one_letter_code
_entity_poly.pdbx_strand_id
1 'polypeptide(L)'
;MLKKIAPGIYLGILLAVSPSAIGENNSLNNNINYLFDKSNKKEIDVTKISIGGIKLGMQEKELIQKLGKPKSRTIKYDDGCYNSYVTTWKYDGLEITGLSDTNNPSQSRVESMFTSSSRYPTEKGIKVGDNISKAQKAYFNLLSQFNRRKDLDYLGYYTSEFHGGLSFSSDKQKIIKQISLVAASC
;
A
#
# COMPACT_ATOMS: atom_id res chain seq x y z
N MET A 1 -32.28 33.77 63.05
CA MET A 1 -32.23 34.87 62.06
C MET A 1 -31.69 34.31 60.75
N LEU A 2 -32.56 34.09 59.76
CA LEU A 2 -32.18 33.61 58.43
C LEU A 2 -31.58 34.76 57.61
N LYS A 3 -30.36 34.57 57.07
CA LYS A 3 -29.84 35.38 55.96
C LYS A 3 -29.84 34.54 54.69
N LYS A 4 -30.80 34.84 53.82
CA LYS A 4 -30.83 34.45 52.41
C LYS A 4 -29.79 35.29 51.67
N ILE A 5 -28.91 34.66 50.87
CA ILE A 5 -28.13 35.32 49.84
C ILE A 5 -28.35 34.57 48.53
N ALA A 6 -28.67 35.34 47.50
CA ALA A 6 -29.16 34.94 46.19
C ALA A 6 -28.10 34.22 45.31
N PRO A 7 -28.53 33.47 44.28
CA PRO A 7 -27.63 32.84 43.32
C PRO A 7 -27.07 33.89 42.34
N GLY A 8 -25.74 34.04 42.33
CA GLY A 8 -25.03 34.84 41.33
C GLY A 8 -24.90 34.06 40.02
N ILE A 9 -25.52 34.57 38.96
CA ILE A 9 -25.37 34.08 37.59
C ILE A 9 -24.02 34.57 37.07
N TYR A 10 -23.03 33.68 37.00
CA TYR A 10 -21.78 33.94 36.29
C TYR A 10 -21.98 33.66 34.80
N LEU A 11 -22.09 34.73 34.00
CA LEU A 11 -22.04 34.69 32.55
C LEU A 11 -20.55 34.56 32.13
N GLY A 12 -20.09 33.33 31.92
CA GLY A 12 -18.77 33.07 31.34
C GLY A 12 -18.82 33.27 29.82
N ILE A 13 -18.08 34.26 29.32
CA ILE A 13 -17.89 34.50 27.89
C ILE A 13 -17.05 33.33 27.33
N LEU A 14 -17.68 32.48 26.52
CA LEU A 14 -16.98 31.50 25.68
C LEU A 14 -16.30 32.24 24.53
N LEU A 15 -14.97 32.41 24.60
CA LEU A 15 -14.17 32.79 23.44
C LEU A 15 -14.11 31.60 22.50
N ALA A 16 -14.89 31.65 21.43
CA ALA A 16 -14.74 30.74 20.30
C ALA A 16 -13.42 31.05 19.59
N VAL A 17 -12.36 30.35 19.95
CA VAL A 17 -11.16 30.26 19.12
C VAL A 17 -11.50 29.38 17.93
N SER A 18 -11.78 29.98 16.79
CA SER A 18 -11.73 29.24 15.53
C SER A 18 -10.28 28.79 15.33
N PRO A 19 -9.98 27.48 15.27
CA PRO A 19 -8.69 27.05 14.79
C PRO A 19 -8.57 27.53 13.35
N SER A 20 -7.67 28.48 13.12
CA SER A 20 -7.18 28.79 11.79
C SER A 20 -6.61 27.50 11.24
N ALA A 21 -7.31 26.90 10.27
CA ALA A 21 -6.79 25.80 9.48
C ALA A 21 -5.47 26.27 8.87
N ILE A 22 -4.37 25.78 9.43
CA ILE A 22 -3.06 25.84 8.80
C ILE A 22 -3.24 25.10 7.48
N GLY A 23 -3.04 25.83 6.39
CA GLY A 23 -3.33 25.39 5.04
C GLY A 23 -2.79 23.99 4.76
N GLU A 24 -3.71 23.08 4.50
CA GLU A 24 -3.47 21.88 3.73
C GLU A 24 -3.05 22.32 2.33
N ASN A 25 -1.77 22.16 1.99
CA ASN A 25 -1.38 21.92 0.60
C ASN A 25 0.04 21.38 0.53
N ASN A 26 0.21 20.15 1.02
CA ASN A 26 1.06 19.22 0.33
C ASN A 26 0.14 18.14 -0.21
N SER A 27 -0.22 18.32 -1.48
CA SER A 27 -0.75 17.27 -2.34
C SER A 27 0.06 15.99 -2.09
N LEU A 28 -0.54 15.04 -1.37
CA LEU A 28 -0.25 13.62 -1.58
C LEU A 28 -0.65 13.38 -3.02
N ASN A 29 0.32 13.64 -3.90
CA ASN A 29 0.15 13.59 -5.33
C ASN A 29 -0.29 12.16 -5.63
N ASN A 30 -1.56 12.02 -6.00
CA ASN A 30 -2.12 10.78 -6.50
C ASN A 30 -1.40 10.49 -7.81
N ASN A 31 -0.19 9.93 -7.74
CA ASN A 31 0.49 9.34 -8.88
C ASN A 31 -0.29 8.08 -9.20
N ILE A 32 -1.31 8.26 -10.05
CA ILE A 32 -2.14 7.15 -10.49
C ILE A 32 -1.26 6.25 -11.35
N ASN A 33 -0.97 5.08 -10.79
CA ASN A 33 -0.04 4.12 -11.34
C ASN A 33 -0.77 3.25 -12.36
N TYR A 34 -0.47 3.44 -13.62
CA TYR A 34 -1.13 2.71 -14.70
C TYR A 34 -0.15 1.77 -15.42
N LEU A 35 -0.38 0.46 -15.36
CA LEU A 35 0.30 -0.52 -16.22
C LEU A 35 -0.23 -0.40 -17.64
N PHE A 36 0.59 -0.50 -18.66
CA PHE A 36 0.08 -0.38 -20.02
C PHE A 36 -0.47 -1.72 -20.53
N ASP A 37 -1.70 -1.73 -21.03
CA ASP A 37 -2.33 -2.83 -21.75
C ASP A 37 -1.87 -2.83 -23.21
N LYS A 38 -1.15 -3.87 -23.63
CA LYS A 38 -0.70 -4.00 -25.02
C LYS A 38 -1.86 -4.26 -25.98
N SER A 39 -2.90 -4.96 -25.53
CA SER A 39 -4.04 -5.35 -26.36
C SER A 39 -4.97 -4.18 -26.63
N ASN A 40 -5.18 -3.32 -25.62
CA ASN A 40 -6.14 -2.21 -25.69
C ASN A 40 -5.48 -0.83 -25.78
N LYS A 41 -4.14 -0.73 -25.75
CA LYS A 41 -3.38 0.53 -25.65
C LYS A 41 -3.91 1.44 -24.54
N LYS A 42 -4.31 0.84 -23.41
CA LYS A 42 -4.94 1.52 -22.27
C LYS A 42 -4.12 1.34 -21.02
N GLU A 43 -4.17 2.35 -20.19
CA GLU A 43 -3.64 2.37 -18.84
C GLU A 43 -4.48 1.48 -17.89
N ILE A 44 -3.81 0.58 -17.18
CA ILE A 44 -4.35 -0.39 -16.23
C ILE A 44 -3.99 0.10 -14.85
N ASP A 45 -5.01 0.64 -14.22
CA ASP A 45 -5.00 1.05 -12.84
C ASP A 45 -4.51 -0.10 -11.92
N VAL A 46 -3.28 0.03 -11.40
CA VAL A 46 -2.69 -0.96 -10.48
C VAL A 46 -3.48 -1.12 -9.19
N THR A 47 -4.35 -0.16 -8.84
CA THR A 47 -5.24 -0.28 -7.68
C THR A 47 -6.26 -1.41 -7.84
N LYS A 48 -6.43 -1.94 -9.06
CA LYS A 48 -7.25 -3.12 -9.34
C LYS A 48 -6.54 -4.44 -9.06
N ILE A 49 -5.21 -4.44 -8.96
CA ILE A 49 -4.40 -5.62 -8.65
C ILE A 49 -4.39 -5.82 -7.14
N SER A 50 -4.44 -7.07 -6.68
CA SER A 50 -4.39 -7.38 -5.26
C SER A 50 -3.54 -8.60 -4.95
N ILE A 51 -2.95 -8.66 -3.76
CA ILE A 51 -2.30 -9.85 -3.20
C ILE A 51 -3.00 -10.20 -1.89
N GLY A 52 -3.53 -11.41 -1.77
CA GLY A 52 -4.32 -11.82 -0.61
C GLY A 52 -5.58 -10.96 -0.40
N GLY A 53 -6.11 -10.37 -1.48
CA GLY A 53 -7.23 -9.43 -1.42
C GLY A 53 -6.89 -8.04 -0.88
N ILE A 54 -5.61 -7.74 -0.62
CA ILE A 54 -5.11 -6.41 -0.27
C ILE A 54 -4.71 -5.65 -1.53
N LYS A 55 -5.09 -4.37 -1.59
CA LYS A 55 -4.80 -3.45 -2.69
C LYS A 55 -3.96 -2.28 -2.20
N LEU A 56 -3.27 -1.63 -3.14
CA LEU A 56 -2.67 -0.32 -2.91
C LEU A 56 -3.75 0.68 -2.46
N GLY A 57 -3.38 1.60 -1.58
CA GLY A 57 -4.26 2.63 -1.02
C GLY A 57 -5.15 2.19 0.15
N MET A 58 -5.28 0.88 0.43
CA MET A 58 -6.04 0.39 1.60
C MET A 58 -5.47 0.92 2.90
N GLN A 59 -6.32 1.18 3.88
CA GLN A 59 -5.91 1.59 5.22
C GLN A 59 -5.80 0.41 6.17
N GLU A 60 -5.10 0.61 7.30
CA GLU A 60 -4.90 -0.41 8.34
C GLU A 60 -6.20 -1.12 8.77
N LYS A 61 -7.30 -0.37 8.90
CA LYS A 61 -8.59 -0.96 9.28
C LYS A 61 -9.03 -2.05 8.30
N GLU A 62 -8.87 -1.81 7.01
CA GLU A 62 -9.21 -2.78 5.95
C GLU A 62 -8.24 -3.97 5.95
N LEU A 63 -6.96 -3.72 6.24
CA LEU A 63 -5.96 -4.78 6.40
C LEU A 63 -6.34 -5.73 7.53
N ILE A 64 -6.68 -5.18 8.70
CA ILE A 64 -7.04 -5.96 9.88
C ILE A 64 -8.35 -6.73 9.64
N GLN A 65 -9.32 -6.13 8.95
CA GLN A 65 -10.57 -6.81 8.58
C GLN A 65 -10.32 -8.01 7.66
N LYS A 66 -9.36 -7.93 6.73
CA LYS A 66 -9.09 -8.98 5.75
C LYS A 66 -8.13 -10.05 6.24
N LEU A 67 -7.07 -9.65 6.95
CA LEU A 67 -5.94 -10.52 7.31
C LEU A 67 -5.87 -10.83 8.81
N GLY A 68 -6.70 -10.18 9.62
CA GLY A 68 -6.56 -10.19 11.08
C GLY A 68 -5.44 -9.29 11.56
N LYS A 69 -5.05 -9.43 12.83
CA LYS A 69 -3.97 -8.63 13.40
C LYS A 69 -2.61 -9.06 12.84
N PRO A 70 -1.72 -8.11 12.49
CA PRO A 70 -0.36 -8.43 12.08
C PRO A 70 0.44 -9.02 13.25
N LYS A 71 1.47 -9.81 12.93
CA LYS A 71 2.44 -10.32 13.91
C LYS A 71 3.28 -9.20 14.52
N SER A 72 3.62 -8.21 13.71
CA SER A 72 4.31 -7.00 14.16
C SER A 72 3.90 -5.81 13.31
N ARG A 73 3.97 -4.63 13.93
CA ARG A 73 3.76 -3.34 13.29
C ARG A 73 4.85 -2.39 13.74
N THR A 74 5.54 -1.75 12.80
CA THR A 74 6.58 -0.75 13.07
C THR A 74 6.29 0.53 12.30
N ILE A 75 6.73 1.67 12.84
CA ILE A 75 6.59 2.98 12.20
C ILE A 75 7.95 3.67 12.28
N LYS A 76 8.40 4.24 11.16
CA LYS A 76 9.61 5.05 11.08
C LYS A 76 9.37 6.23 10.17
N TYR A 77 9.97 7.38 10.46
CA TYR A 77 10.03 8.46 9.48
C TYR A 77 11.12 8.15 8.46
N ASP A 78 10.83 8.32 7.17
CA ASP A 78 11.80 8.24 6.09
C ASP A 78 11.98 9.63 5.48
N ASP A 79 13.15 10.23 5.71
CA ASP A 79 13.54 11.55 5.20
C ASP A 79 14.29 11.47 3.86
N GLY A 80 14.55 10.26 3.36
CA GLY A 80 15.29 10.03 2.11
C GLY A 80 14.39 9.94 0.89
N CYS A 81 13.56 8.90 0.84
CA CYS A 81 12.79 8.54 -0.37
C CYS A 81 11.40 9.19 -0.32
N TYR A 82 10.65 8.94 0.76
CA TYR A 82 9.24 9.27 0.86
C TYR A 82 8.93 10.59 1.57
N ASN A 83 9.87 11.13 2.35
CA ASN A 83 9.64 12.27 3.24
C ASN A 83 8.37 12.11 4.11
N SER A 84 8.10 10.88 4.56
CA SER A 84 6.83 10.43 5.14
C SER A 84 7.05 9.41 6.25
N TYR A 85 6.03 9.18 7.09
CA TYR A 85 6.01 8.05 8.01
C TYR A 85 5.69 6.75 7.27
N VAL A 86 6.60 5.79 7.39
CA VAL A 86 6.52 4.45 6.82
C VAL A 86 6.04 3.49 7.91
N THR A 87 4.84 2.94 7.73
CA THR A 87 4.31 1.85 8.55
C THR A 87 4.56 0.52 7.86
N THR A 88 5.16 -0.45 8.56
CA THR A 88 5.33 -1.82 8.08
C THR A 88 4.50 -2.78 8.92
N TRP A 89 3.61 -3.53 8.28
CA TRP A 89 2.84 -4.61 8.89
C TRP A 89 3.38 -5.96 8.40
N LYS A 90 3.77 -6.82 9.34
CA LYS A 90 4.25 -8.18 9.02
C LYS A 90 3.22 -9.23 9.39
N TYR A 91 2.91 -10.07 8.42
CA TYR A 91 2.12 -11.30 8.55
C TYR A 91 3.02 -12.48 8.20
N ASP A 92 2.49 -13.70 8.29
CA ASP A 92 3.29 -14.87 7.96
C ASP A 92 3.55 -14.98 6.45
N GLY A 93 4.74 -14.55 6.03
CA GLY A 93 5.15 -14.58 4.63
C GLY A 93 4.45 -13.53 3.76
N LEU A 94 3.91 -12.47 4.37
CA LEU A 94 3.42 -11.27 3.70
C LEU A 94 3.90 -10.04 4.50
N GLU A 95 4.54 -9.12 3.82
CA GLU A 95 4.92 -7.81 4.36
C GLU A 95 4.22 -6.74 3.55
N ILE A 96 3.62 -5.78 4.27
CA ILE A 96 2.91 -4.64 3.70
C ILE A 96 3.56 -3.38 4.25
N THR A 97 3.86 -2.44 3.37
CA THR A 97 4.36 -1.12 3.72
C THR A 97 3.35 -0.07 3.29
N GLY A 98 3.08 0.89 4.16
CA GLY A 98 2.22 2.03 3.87
C GLY A 98 2.83 3.35 4.30
N LEU A 99 2.35 4.43 3.70
CA LEU A 99 2.82 5.79 3.91
C LEU A 99 1.74 6.65 4.58
N SER A 100 2.17 7.60 5.40
CA SER A 100 1.34 8.64 6.00
C SER A 100 2.14 9.89 6.32
N ASP A 101 1.49 11.04 6.36
CA ASP A 101 2.08 12.29 6.85
C ASP A 101 2.18 12.34 8.38
N THR A 102 1.58 11.38 9.08
CA THR A 102 1.58 11.32 10.55
C THR A 102 2.13 9.99 11.05
N ASN A 103 2.58 9.97 12.31
CA ASN A 103 3.00 8.74 12.98
C ASN A 103 1.83 7.82 13.38
N ASN A 104 0.62 8.08 12.91
CA ASN A 104 -0.56 7.27 13.19
C ASN A 104 -0.74 6.18 12.12
N PRO A 105 -0.53 4.89 12.46
CA PRO A 105 -0.59 3.80 11.49
C PRO A 105 -1.99 3.62 10.90
N SER A 106 -3.04 4.05 11.59
CA SER A 106 -4.40 3.97 11.08
C SER A 106 -4.68 4.94 9.95
N GLN A 107 -3.82 5.96 9.75
CA GLN A 107 -3.84 6.86 8.60
C GLN A 107 -2.90 6.41 7.47
N SER A 108 -2.08 5.38 7.70
CA SER A 108 -1.19 4.86 6.66
C SER A 108 -1.97 4.14 5.57
N ARG A 109 -1.64 4.45 4.33
CA ARG A 109 -2.17 3.83 3.13
C ARG A 109 -1.15 2.90 2.52
N VAL A 110 -1.58 1.71 2.12
CA VAL A 110 -0.71 0.72 1.49
C VAL A 110 -0.04 1.29 0.24
N GLU A 111 1.28 1.23 0.22
CA GLU A 111 2.14 1.69 -0.87
C GLU A 111 2.83 0.51 -1.56
N SER A 112 3.21 -0.52 -0.81
CA SER A 112 3.80 -1.72 -1.38
C SER A 112 3.54 -2.94 -0.53
N MET A 113 3.69 -4.10 -1.15
CA MET A 113 3.58 -5.39 -0.48
C MET A 113 4.37 -6.44 -1.24
N PHE A 114 4.88 -7.43 -0.51
CA PHE A 114 5.41 -8.64 -1.11
C PHE A 114 5.04 -9.87 -0.28
N THR A 115 4.84 -10.99 -0.96
CA THR A 115 4.54 -12.28 -0.34
C THR A 115 5.53 -13.34 -0.80
N SER A 116 5.97 -14.15 0.16
CA SER A 116 6.70 -15.41 -0.03
C SER A 116 5.84 -16.62 0.36
N SER A 117 4.55 -16.41 0.63
CA SER A 117 3.60 -17.47 1.02
C SER A 117 2.56 -17.72 -0.07
N SER A 118 2.22 -18.99 -0.26
CA SER A 118 1.16 -19.43 -1.17
C SER A 118 -0.26 -19.07 -0.68
N ARG A 119 -0.40 -18.60 0.57
CA ARG A 119 -1.69 -18.18 1.17
C ARG A 119 -2.26 -16.89 0.60
N TYR A 120 -1.44 -16.08 -0.06
CA TYR A 120 -1.83 -14.77 -0.57
C TYR A 120 -1.74 -14.78 -2.10
N PRO A 121 -2.72 -15.37 -2.80
CA PRO A 121 -2.75 -15.35 -4.25
C PRO A 121 -3.06 -13.94 -4.77
N THR A 122 -2.72 -13.67 -6.02
CA THR A 122 -3.19 -12.48 -6.73
C THR A 122 -4.69 -12.57 -7.03
N GLU A 123 -5.29 -11.47 -7.52
CA GLU A 123 -6.69 -11.46 -7.99
C GLU A 123 -6.96 -12.45 -9.14
N LYS A 124 -5.90 -12.87 -9.86
CA LYS A 124 -5.98 -13.88 -10.91
C LYS A 124 -5.59 -15.30 -10.44
N GLY A 125 -5.46 -15.50 -9.13
CA GLY A 125 -5.17 -16.82 -8.56
C GLY A 125 -3.73 -17.30 -8.74
N ILE A 126 -2.79 -16.39 -9.01
CA ILE A 126 -1.36 -16.71 -9.05
C ILE A 126 -0.79 -16.67 -7.65
N LYS A 127 -0.05 -17.69 -7.23
CA LYS A 127 0.52 -17.78 -5.88
C LYS A 127 1.97 -18.24 -5.90
N VAL A 128 2.68 -18.00 -4.79
CA VAL A 128 4.01 -18.56 -4.57
C VAL A 128 3.95 -20.08 -4.67
N GLY A 129 4.92 -20.66 -5.38
CA GLY A 129 4.97 -22.08 -5.74
C GLY A 129 4.37 -22.41 -7.13
N ASP A 130 3.61 -21.50 -7.75
CA ASP A 130 3.19 -21.69 -9.14
C ASP A 130 4.40 -21.54 -10.09
N ASN A 131 4.30 -22.14 -11.29
CA ASN A 131 5.26 -21.89 -12.36
C ASN A 131 5.04 -20.49 -12.96
N ILE A 132 6.12 -19.77 -13.28
CA ILE A 132 6.08 -18.40 -13.84
C ILE A 132 5.27 -18.30 -15.13
N SER A 133 5.19 -19.37 -15.92
CA SER A 133 4.37 -19.43 -17.15
C SER A 133 2.88 -19.21 -16.88
N LYS A 134 2.40 -19.62 -15.69
CA LYS A 134 1.02 -19.36 -15.25
C LYS A 134 0.79 -17.86 -15.07
N ALA A 135 1.75 -17.15 -14.47
CA ALA A 135 1.70 -15.70 -14.34
C ALA A 135 1.75 -15.00 -15.70
N GLN A 136 2.66 -15.43 -16.59
CA GLN A 136 2.75 -14.92 -17.96
C GLN A 136 1.43 -15.07 -18.70
N LYS A 137 0.76 -16.23 -18.57
CA LYS A 137 -0.56 -16.46 -19.17
C LYS A 137 -1.67 -15.63 -18.53
N ALA A 138 -1.67 -15.47 -17.21
CA ALA A 138 -2.71 -14.70 -16.52
C ALA A 138 -2.61 -13.19 -16.83
N TYR A 139 -1.41 -12.69 -17.08
CA TYR A 139 -1.11 -11.28 -17.27
C TYR A 139 -0.57 -10.97 -18.68
N PHE A 140 -0.85 -11.82 -19.67
CA PHE A 140 -0.30 -11.72 -21.03
C PHE A 140 -0.64 -10.41 -21.76
N ASN A 141 -1.78 -9.78 -21.41
CA ASN A 141 -2.21 -8.51 -21.98
C ASN A 141 -1.47 -7.29 -21.42
N LEU A 142 -0.78 -7.44 -20.28
CA LEU A 142 -0.01 -6.36 -19.68
C LEU A 142 1.37 -6.25 -20.35
N LEU A 143 1.89 -5.03 -20.52
CA LEU A 143 3.28 -4.83 -20.90
C LEU A 143 4.21 -5.42 -19.84
N SER A 144 4.91 -6.49 -20.19
CA SER A 144 5.92 -7.12 -19.35
C SER A 144 7.31 -6.72 -19.82
N GLN A 145 8.17 -6.42 -18.87
CA GLN A 145 9.62 -6.46 -19.06
C GLN A 145 10.15 -7.69 -18.35
N PHE A 146 10.89 -8.52 -19.09
CA PHE A 146 11.57 -9.69 -18.54
C PHE A 146 13.02 -9.30 -18.27
N ASN A 147 13.43 -9.33 -17.00
CA ASN A 147 14.82 -9.06 -16.64
C ASN A 147 15.42 -10.30 -15.95
N ARG A 148 16.58 -10.75 -16.44
CA ARG A 148 17.34 -11.88 -15.88
C ARG A 148 18.49 -11.33 -15.05
N ARG A 149 18.45 -11.53 -13.72
CA ARG A 149 19.59 -11.23 -12.84
C ARG A 149 20.14 -12.52 -12.26
N LYS A 150 21.31 -12.96 -12.78
CA LYS A 150 22.18 -14.07 -12.34
C LYS A 150 21.49 -15.42 -11.99
N ASP A 151 20.57 -15.45 -11.02
CA ASP A 151 19.86 -16.65 -10.54
C ASP A 151 18.34 -16.47 -10.34
N LEU A 152 17.77 -15.30 -10.65
CA LEU A 152 16.33 -15.00 -10.56
C LEU A 152 15.81 -14.46 -11.89
N ASP A 153 14.67 -15.00 -12.33
CA ASP A 153 13.88 -14.39 -13.39
C ASP A 153 12.86 -13.43 -12.77
N TYR A 154 12.89 -12.18 -13.25
CA TYR A 154 11.90 -11.17 -12.92
C TYR A 154 10.97 -10.98 -14.09
N LEU A 155 9.70 -11.33 -13.89
CA LEU A 155 8.61 -10.86 -14.73
C LEU A 155 7.99 -9.66 -14.05
N GLY A 156 8.28 -8.46 -14.53
CA GLY A 156 7.70 -7.23 -14.02
C GLY A 156 6.78 -6.59 -15.05
N TYR A 157 5.62 -6.14 -14.58
CA TYR A 157 4.73 -5.28 -15.33
C TYR A 157 4.92 -3.88 -14.75
N TYR A 158 5.55 -2.98 -15.51
CA TYR A 158 5.95 -1.65 -15.03
C TYR A 158 5.28 -0.54 -15.83
N THR A 159 5.17 0.63 -15.22
CA THR A 159 5.01 1.91 -15.92
C THR A 159 6.40 2.41 -16.35
N SER A 160 6.50 3.17 -17.44
CA SER A 160 7.77 3.37 -18.15
C SER A 160 8.79 4.28 -17.47
N GLU A 161 8.45 4.98 -16.38
CA GLU A 161 9.37 5.98 -15.82
C GLU A 161 9.55 5.97 -14.30
N PHE A 162 8.65 5.38 -13.49
CA PHE A 162 8.83 5.27 -12.04
C PHE A 162 8.20 3.97 -11.51
N HIS A 163 8.90 3.27 -10.62
CA HIS A 163 8.92 1.80 -10.44
C HIS A 163 7.68 1.12 -9.82
N GLY A 164 6.47 1.51 -10.24
CA GLY A 164 5.22 0.88 -9.81
C GLY A 164 4.86 -0.32 -10.66
N GLY A 165 4.44 -1.42 -10.02
CA GLY A 165 4.07 -2.62 -10.77
C GLY A 165 3.81 -3.88 -9.98
N LEU A 166 3.33 -4.88 -10.71
CA LEU A 166 3.24 -6.28 -10.26
C LEU A 166 4.47 -7.03 -10.78
N SER A 167 5.20 -7.68 -9.88
CA SER A 167 6.37 -8.47 -10.22
C SER A 167 6.33 -9.87 -9.62
N PHE A 168 6.91 -10.81 -10.35
CA PHE A 168 7.09 -12.18 -9.94
C PHE A 168 8.58 -12.51 -10.01
N SER A 169 9.13 -12.99 -8.90
CA SER A 169 10.48 -13.56 -8.85
C SER A 169 10.38 -15.07 -8.83
N SER A 170 11.16 -15.75 -9.69
CA SER A 170 11.21 -17.21 -9.74
C SER A 170 12.64 -17.75 -9.73
N ASP A 171 12.79 -18.98 -9.24
CA ASP A 171 14.06 -19.71 -9.24
C ASP A 171 14.43 -20.26 -10.64
N LYS A 172 15.56 -20.98 -10.72
CA LYS A 172 16.02 -21.62 -11.97
C LYS A 172 15.03 -22.64 -12.55
N GLN A 173 14.17 -23.23 -11.72
CA GLN A 173 13.11 -24.15 -12.14
C GLN A 173 11.83 -23.42 -12.54
N LYS A 174 11.88 -22.08 -12.63
CA LYS A 174 10.76 -21.19 -12.97
C LYS A 174 9.63 -21.25 -11.95
N ILE A 175 9.92 -21.64 -10.71
CA ILE A 175 8.94 -21.65 -9.62
C ILE A 175 8.96 -20.30 -8.91
N ILE A 176 7.79 -19.66 -8.83
CA ILE A 176 7.62 -18.37 -8.17
C ILE A 176 7.99 -18.51 -6.69
N LYS A 177 8.92 -17.66 -6.23
CA LYS A 177 9.35 -17.54 -4.83
C LYS A 177 8.79 -16.30 -4.15
N GLN A 178 8.53 -15.25 -4.92
CA GLN A 178 7.99 -14.00 -4.41
C GLN A 178 7.07 -13.35 -5.43
N ILE A 179 6.01 -12.73 -4.93
CA ILE A 179 5.14 -11.82 -5.67
C ILE A 179 5.23 -10.47 -4.98
N SER A 180 5.43 -9.39 -5.74
CA SER A 180 5.48 -8.03 -5.20
C SER A 180 4.53 -7.12 -5.97
N LEU A 181 3.82 -6.27 -5.24
CA LEU A 181 3.00 -5.20 -5.79
C LEU A 181 3.47 -3.89 -5.16
N VAL A 182 3.86 -2.94 -5.99
CA VAL A 182 4.43 -1.65 -5.55
C VAL A 182 3.71 -0.54 -6.30
N ALA A 183 3.31 0.52 -5.62
CA ALA A 183 3.03 1.80 -6.25
C ALA A 183 4.33 2.38 -6.86
N ALA A 184 4.25 3.36 -7.76
CA ALA A 184 5.45 4.02 -8.24
C ALA A 184 6.15 4.69 -7.06
N SER A 185 7.26 4.07 -6.66
CA SER A 185 8.13 4.59 -5.64
C SER A 185 9.17 5.51 -6.28
N CYS A 186 9.70 6.40 -5.44
CA CYS A 186 11.09 6.82 -5.52
C CYS A 186 12.02 5.58 -5.52
#